data_AF-A0A0H3WPV9-F1
#
_entry.id   AF-A0A0H3WPV9-F1
#
_cell.length_a   1.000
_cell.length_b   1.000
_cell.length_c   1.000
_cell.angle_alpha   90.00
_cell.angle_beta   90.00
_cell.angle_gamma   90.00
#
_symmetry.space_group_name_H-M   'P 1'
#
loop_
_entity.id
_entity.type
_entity.pdbx_description
1 polymer ?
#
loop_
_entity_poly.entity_id
_entity_poly.type
_entity_poly.pdbx_seq_one_letter_code
_entity_poly.pdbx_strand_id
1 'polypeptide(L)'
;MREDYERWLSAQRVRTLADGQSGDPATLTFPEIPATLPFAGYVVWFHGNLTYLDIRFDHQRFAIVTQQVASAAEAFYFDHLEAAYGHAGDAADPCLILYAKAAGAPVCVVG
;
A
#
# COMPACT_ATOMS: atom_id res chain seq x y z
N MET A 1 -6.73 13.43 -10.82
CA MET A 1 -6.45 12.39 -9.79
C MET A 1 -5.00 11.91 -9.85
N ARG A 2 -4.36 11.87 -11.03
CA ARG A 2 -2.93 11.54 -11.17
C ARG A 2 -2.01 12.70 -10.74
N GLU A 3 -2.44 13.95 -10.94
CA GLU A 3 -1.60 15.13 -10.63
C GLU A 3 -1.37 15.37 -9.13
N ASP A 4 -2.35 15.08 -8.26
CA ASP A 4 -2.18 15.20 -6.81
C ASP A 4 -1.17 14.18 -6.26
N TYR A 5 -1.12 13.01 -6.89
CA TYR A 5 -0.25 11.92 -6.51
C TYR A 5 1.22 12.19 -6.87
N GLU A 6 1.48 12.71 -8.06
CA GLU A 6 2.83 13.13 -8.48
C GLU A 6 3.36 14.28 -7.61
N ARG A 7 2.47 15.21 -7.23
CA ARG A 7 2.82 16.33 -6.34
C ARG A 7 3.18 15.85 -4.94
N TRP A 8 2.53 14.79 -4.47
CA TRP A 8 2.81 14.18 -3.16
C TRP A 8 4.11 13.37 -3.17
N LEU A 9 4.35 12.52 -4.18
CA LEU A 9 5.64 11.81 -4.34
C LEU A 9 6.82 12.79 -4.38
N SER A 10 6.62 13.93 -5.04
CA SER A 10 7.60 15.02 -5.09
C SER A 10 7.83 15.65 -3.71
N ALA A 11 6.77 15.92 -2.95
CA ALA A 11 6.85 16.48 -1.60
C ALA A 11 7.52 15.53 -0.60
N GLN A 12 7.28 14.21 -0.72
CA GLN A 12 7.89 13.22 0.14
C GLN A 12 9.39 13.03 -0.15
N ARG A 13 9.79 13.04 -1.43
CA ARG A 13 11.20 13.02 -1.85
C ARG A 13 11.96 14.25 -1.33
N VAL A 14 11.32 15.42 -1.26
CA VAL A 14 11.90 16.64 -0.67
C VAL A 14 12.04 16.52 0.84
N ARG A 15 11.09 15.87 1.55
CA ARG A 15 11.19 15.62 3.00
C ARG A 15 12.29 14.63 3.37
N THR A 16 12.57 13.61 2.55
CA THR A 16 13.71 12.69 2.79
C THR A 16 15.07 13.37 2.65
N LEU A 17 15.15 14.48 1.91
CA LEU A 17 16.35 15.34 1.81
C LEU A 17 16.40 16.42 2.90
N ALA A 18 15.24 16.74 3.50
CA ALA A 18 15.05 17.73 4.53
C ALA A 18 14.65 17.06 5.84
N ASP A 19 15.45 16.11 6.33
CA ASP A 19 15.30 15.66 7.71
C ASP A 19 15.73 16.79 8.64
N GLY A 20 14.74 17.36 9.34
CA GLY A 20 14.96 18.41 10.31
C GLY A 20 13.79 19.39 10.44
N GLN A 21 12.77 18.97 11.20
CA GLN A 21 11.97 19.84 12.07
C GLN A 21 10.69 20.52 11.50
N SER A 22 9.56 20.04 12.05
CA SER A 22 8.37 20.76 12.53
C SER A 22 7.50 21.61 11.60
N GLY A 23 6.19 21.30 11.64
CA GLY A 23 5.14 22.33 11.65
C GLY A 23 4.09 22.20 10.56
N ASP A 24 2.89 21.80 10.96
CA ASP A 24 1.63 21.71 10.20
C ASP A 24 1.28 23.04 9.47
N PRO A 25 0.63 22.97 8.29
CA PRO A 25 -0.77 23.34 8.31
C PRO A 25 -1.66 22.52 7.35
N ALA A 26 -2.80 22.07 7.87
CA ALA A 26 -4.03 21.74 7.12
C ALA A 26 -3.86 20.72 5.99
N THR A 27 -3.07 19.68 6.21
CA THR A 27 -2.89 18.58 5.26
C THR A 27 -3.91 17.50 5.59
N LEU A 28 -4.78 17.16 4.62
CA LEU A 28 -5.57 15.93 4.61
C LEU A 28 -4.70 14.82 5.22
N THR A 29 -5.06 14.35 6.43
CA THR A 29 -4.25 13.43 7.22
C THR A 29 -4.22 12.09 6.51
N PHE A 30 -3.37 11.99 5.48
CA PHE A 30 -3.13 10.75 4.79
C PHE A 30 -2.48 9.84 5.81
N PRO A 31 -3.03 8.63 6.02
CA PRO A 31 -2.55 7.80 7.09
C PRO A 31 -1.08 7.45 6.88
N GLU A 32 -0.37 7.34 8.00
CA GLU A 32 1.04 6.99 7.99
C GLU A 32 1.21 5.64 7.30
N ILE A 33 1.96 5.65 6.20
CA ILE A 33 2.27 4.44 5.44
C ILE A 33 3.08 3.53 6.36
N PRO A 34 2.80 2.21 6.39
CA PRO A 34 3.58 1.27 7.17
C PRO A 34 5.07 1.37 6.82
N ALA A 35 5.92 1.54 7.83
CA ALA A 35 7.35 1.73 7.64
C ALA A 35 8.05 0.50 7.05
N THR A 36 7.60 -0.69 7.43
CA THR A 36 8.17 -1.99 7.02
C THR A 36 7.07 -3.00 6.77
N LEU A 37 7.30 -3.93 5.84
CA LEU A 37 6.43 -5.09 5.64
C LEU A 37 7.06 -6.37 6.20
N PRO A 38 6.26 -7.31 6.73
CA PRO A 38 6.74 -8.59 7.23
C PRO A 38 7.32 -9.50 6.14
N PHE A 39 6.91 -9.32 4.88
CA PHE A 39 7.35 -10.15 3.75
C PHE A 39 7.83 -9.31 2.57
N ALA A 40 8.62 -9.94 1.70
CA ALA A 40 9.06 -9.35 0.44
C ALA A 40 7.95 -9.46 -0.62
N GLY A 41 7.85 -8.47 -1.50
CA GLY A 41 6.90 -8.45 -2.60
C GLY A 41 6.05 -7.20 -2.64
N TYR A 42 5.01 -7.25 -3.47
CA TYR A 42 4.04 -6.18 -3.66
C TYR A 42 2.76 -6.49 -2.88
N VAL A 43 2.20 -5.52 -2.18
CA VAL A 43 0.93 -5.67 -1.45
C VAL A 43 0.04 -4.47 -1.75
N VAL A 44 -1.26 -4.70 -1.86
CA VAL A 44 -2.25 -3.63 -2.03
C VAL A 44 -2.72 -3.16 -0.66
N TRP A 45 -2.63 -1.86 -0.40
CA TRP A 45 -3.01 -1.22 0.85
C TRP A 45 -4.11 -0.19 0.63
N PHE A 46 -5.24 -0.38 1.31
CA PHE A 46 -6.39 0.51 1.28
C PHE A 46 -6.18 1.61 2.32
N HIS A 47 -5.60 2.72 1.90
CA HIS A 47 -5.27 3.82 2.81
C HIS A 47 -6.51 4.43 3.47
N GLY A 48 -7.70 4.34 2.87
CA GLY A 48 -8.94 4.82 3.51
C GLY A 48 -9.32 4.05 4.78
N ASN A 49 -9.03 2.75 4.80
CA ASN A 49 -9.46 1.82 5.85
C ASN A 49 -8.29 1.25 6.68
N LEU A 50 -7.06 1.58 6.31
CA LEU A 50 -5.82 1.03 6.89
C LEU A 50 -5.73 -0.50 6.79
N THR A 51 -6.34 -1.07 5.77
CA THR A 51 -6.41 -2.51 5.51
C THR A 51 -5.57 -2.91 4.31
N TYR A 52 -5.28 -4.19 4.18
CA TYR A 52 -4.52 -4.78 3.09
C TYR A 52 -5.38 -5.77 2.32
N LEU A 53 -5.07 -5.97 1.05
CA LEU A 53 -5.69 -7.01 0.26
C LEU A 53 -5.16 -8.38 0.68
N ASP A 54 -6.08 -9.29 0.96
CA ASP A 54 -5.83 -10.71 1.09
C ASP A 54 -6.62 -11.46 0.01
N ILE A 55 -6.01 -12.51 -0.52
CA ILE A 55 -6.60 -13.36 -1.55
C ILE A 55 -6.50 -14.79 -1.03
N ARG A 56 -7.66 -15.42 -0.85
CA ARG A 56 -7.73 -16.80 -0.36
C ARG A 56 -8.64 -17.63 -1.22
N PHE A 57 -8.36 -18.92 -1.25
CA PHE A 57 -9.28 -19.89 -1.81
C PHE A 57 -10.29 -20.29 -0.74
N ASP A 58 -11.56 -19.98 -0.98
CA ASP A 58 -12.65 -20.42 -0.14
C ASP A 58 -13.07 -21.84 -0.55
N HIS A 59 -12.79 -22.82 0.30
CA HIS A 59 -13.09 -24.23 0.04
C HIS A 59 -14.60 -24.52 0.02
N GLN A 60 -15.42 -23.72 0.69
CA GLN A 60 -16.86 -23.96 0.76
C GLN A 60 -17.58 -23.47 -0.50
N ARG A 61 -17.10 -22.37 -1.07
CA ARG A 61 -17.60 -21.76 -2.31
C ARG A 61 -16.87 -22.25 -3.55
N PHE A 62 -15.75 -22.94 -3.36
CA PHE A 62 -14.86 -23.40 -4.43
C PHE A 62 -14.43 -22.24 -5.35
N ALA A 63 -14.04 -21.12 -4.75
CA ALA A 63 -13.75 -19.87 -5.45
C ALA A 63 -12.59 -19.11 -4.79
N ILE A 64 -11.87 -18.31 -5.59
CA ILE A 64 -10.90 -17.34 -5.09
C ILE A 64 -11.68 -16.11 -4.62
N VAL A 65 -11.46 -15.70 -3.37
CA VAL A 65 -12.09 -14.53 -2.76
C VAL A 65 -11.04 -13.50 -2.40
N THR A 66 -11.32 -12.25 -2.73
CA THR A 66 -10.58 -11.07 -2.29
C THR A 66 -11.24 -10.50 -1.04
N GLN A 67 -10.46 -10.21 -0.02
CA GLN A 67 -10.95 -9.58 1.21
C GLN A 67 -9.95 -8.53 1.72
N GLN A 68 -10.42 -7.69 2.64
CA GLN A 68 -9.58 -6.69 3.31
C GLN A 68 -9.21 -7.21 4.72
N VAL A 69 -7.92 -7.21 5.06
CA VAL A 69 -7.40 -7.61 6.38
C VAL A 69 -6.67 -6.45 7.04
N ALA A 70 -6.73 -6.35 8.38
CA ALA A 70 -6.09 -5.24 9.09
C ALA A 70 -4.56 -5.38 9.20
N SER A 71 -4.04 -6.62 9.13
CA SER A 71 -2.62 -6.90 9.33
C SER A 71 -1.88 -7.18 8.02
N ALA A 72 -0.73 -6.52 7.83
CA ALA A 72 0.15 -6.79 6.71
C ALA A 72 0.70 -8.23 6.72
N ALA A 73 0.69 -8.92 7.86
CA ALA A 73 1.13 -10.32 7.96
C ALA A 73 0.10 -11.31 7.42
N GLU A 74 -1.17 -10.89 7.31
CA GLU A 74 -2.27 -11.71 6.80
C GLU A 74 -2.57 -11.38 5.34
N ALA A 75 -1.93 -10.35 4.80
CA ALA A 75 -2.12 -9.85 3.45
C ALA A 75 -1.49 -10.79 2.40
N PHE A 76 -1.99 -10.67 1.18
CA PHE A 76 -1.44 -11.38 0.04
C PHE A 76 -0.31 -10.56 -0.62
N TYR A 77 0.86 -11.19 -0.78
CA TYR A 77 2.02 -10.58 -1.43
C TYR A 77 2.17 -11.13 -2.84
N PHE A 78 2.17 -10.23 -3.80
CA PHE A 78 2.43 -10.54 -5.20
C PHE A 78 3.93 -10.51 -5.48
N ASP A 79 4.37 -11.40 -6.36
CA ASP A 79 5.75 -11.40 -6.86
C ASP A 79 5.98 -10.31 -7.92
N HIS A 80 4.91 -9.88 -8.60
CA HIS A 80 4.95 -8.94 -9.72
C HIS A 80 4.01 -7.74 -9.52
N LEU A 81 4.50 -6.56 -9.90
CA LEU A 81 3.75 -5.32 -9.83
C LEU A 81 2.47 -5.35 -10.68
N GLU A 82 2.51 -5.96 -11.86
CA GLU A 82 1.36 -6.06 -12.77
C GLU A 82 0.19 -6.84 -12.16
N ALA A 83 0.49 -7.88 -11.38
CA ALA A 83 -0.54 -8.65 -10.67
C ALA A 83 -1.19 -7.80 -9.58
N ALA A 84 -0.40 -7.06 -8.81
CA ALA A 84 -0.92 -6.12 -7.80
C ALA A 84 -1.79 -5.02 -8.44
N TYR A 85 -1.39 -4.50 -9.60
CA TYR A 85 -2.19 -3.53 -10.35
C TYR A 85 -3.53 -4.06 -10.83
N GLY A 86 -3.58 -5.31 -11.31
CA GLY A 86 -4.82 -5.94 -11.73
C GLY A 86 -5.86 -5.94 -10.61
N HIS A 87 -5.43 -6.23 -9.38
CA HIS A 87 -6.31 -6.24 -8.22
C HIS A 87 -6.59 -4.84 -7.64
N ALA A 88 -5.61 -3.93 -7.69
CA ALA A 88 -5.82 -2.54 -7.29
C ALA A 88 -6.83 -1.82 -8.19
N GLY A 89 -6.83 -2.13 -9.51
CA GLY A 89 -7.78 -1.55 -10.46
C GLY A 89 -9.21 -2.08 -10.34
N ASP A 90 -9.38 -3.30 -9.83
CA ASP A 90 -10.71 -3.90 -9.56
C ASP A 90 -11.29 -3.44 -8.22
N ALA A 91 -10.45 -2.89 -7.33
CA ALA A 91 -10.90 -2.42 -6.04
C ALA A 91 -11.81 -1.19 -6.12
N ALA A 92 -12.92 -1.24 -5.40
CA ALA A 92 -13.83 -0.09 -5.26
C ALA A 92 -13.25 1.02 -4.36
N ASP A 93 -12.38 0.66 -3.41
CA ASP A 93 -11.76 1.57 -2.47
C ASP A 93 -10.42 2.12 -3.01
N PRO A 94 -10.08 3.39 -2.70
CA PRO A 94 -8.79 3.96 -3.09
C PRO A 94 -7.66 3.21 -2.37
N CYS A 95 -6.68 2.75 -3.16
CA CYS A 95 -5.59 1.92 -2.69
C CYS A 95 -4.24 2.34 -3.27
N LEU A 96 -3.18 1.93 -2.58
CA LEU A 96 -1.78 2.10 -2.98
C LEU A 96 -1.13 0.72 -3.07
N ILE A 97 -0.17 0.56 -3.98
CA ILE A 97 0.67 -0.64 -4.02
C ILE A 97 1.94 -0.33 -3.25
N LEU A 98 2.22 -1.13 -2.23
CA LEU A 98 3.41 -1.06 -1.41
C LEU A 98 4.36 -2.18 -1.82
N TYR A 99 5.66 -1.88 -1.84
CA TYR A 99 6.70 -2.84 -2.16
C TYR A 99 7.74 -2.91 -1.06
N ALA A 100 8.12 -4.14 -0.69
CA ALA A 100 9.29 -4.41 0.13
C ALA A 100 10.25 -5.36 -0.61
N LYS A 101 11.52 -4.97 -0.68
CA LYS A 101 12.56 -5.78 -1.31
C LYS A 101 12.88 -7.07 -0.54
N ALA A 102 12.73 -7.03 0.78
CA ALA A 102 12.97 -8.14 1.69
C ALA A 102 12.02 -8.04 2.90
N ALA A 103 11.84 -9.13 3.64
CA ALA A 103 11.14 -9.11 4.92
C ALA A 103 11.79 -8.08 5.87
N GLY A 104 11.00 -7.21 6.48
CA GLY A 104 11.45 -6.14 7.37
C GLY A 104 12.15 -4.97 6.67
N ALA A 105 12.23 -4.96 5.33
CA ALA A 105 12.79 -3.85 4.57
C ALA A 105 11.85 -2.63 4.59
N PRO A 106 12.40 -1.41 4.37
CA PRO A 106 11.58 -0.22 4.23
C PRO A 106 10.61 -0.35 3.06
N VAL A 107 9.40 0.17 3.25
CA VAL A 107 8.35 0.18 2.23
C VAL A 107 8.58 1.30 1.22
N CYS A 108 8.41 0.96 -0.05
CA CYS A 108 8.30 1.91 -1.14
C CYS A 108 6.88 1.88 -1.70
N VAL A 109 6.27 3.04 -1.90
CA VAL A 109 5.01 3.13 -2.67
C VAL A 109 5.37 3.00 -4.15
N VAL A 110 4.62 2.17 -4.86
CA VAL A 110 4.84 1.90 -6.28
C VAL A 110 3.56 2.18 -7.05
N GLY A 111 3.66 3.04 -8.05
CA GLY A 111 2.61 3.29 -9.03
C GLY A 111 1.94 4.63 -8.94
#